data_AF-A0A8J6E8B1-F1
#
_entry.id   AF-A0A8J6E8B1-F1
#
_cell.length_a   1.000
_cell.length_b   1.000
_cell.length_c   1.000
_cell.angle_alpha   90.00
_cell.angle_beta   90.00
_cell.angle_gamma   90.00
#
_symmetry.space_group_name_H-M   'P 1'
#
loop_
_entity.id
_entity.type
_entity.pdbx_description
1 polymer ?
#
loop_
_entity_poly.entity_id
_entity_poly.type
_entity_poly.pdbx_seq_one_letter_code
_entity_poly.pdbx_strand_id
1 'polypeptide(L)'
;LRCKEKWSLNGLVKHLLNKQLLKDDSVRCSDWDRLPLSEEQKLYAASDAYAGLLIYQKLESMNEKERLALSAPTGVSSGSTEVKNKLSGLSQELLNLMDLVPGNFEAQR
;
A
#
# COMPACT_ATOMS: atom_id res chain seq x y z
N LEU A 1 0.44 9.90 7.54
CA LEU A 1 0.70 8.80 6.60
C LEU A 1 0.94 7.51 7.38
N ARG A 2 -0.09 6.69 7.62
CA ARG A 2 0.09 5.35 8.21
C ARG A 2 -0.08 4.33 7.10
N CYS A 3 1.02 3.93 6.44
CA CYS A 3 1.00 2.73 5.61
C CYS A 3 0.69 1.53 6.52
N LYS A 4 -0.45 0.87 6.31
CA LYS A 4 -0.90 -0.26 7.15
C LYS A 4 -0.14 -1.56 6.86
N GLU A 5 0.61 -1.63 5.76
CA GLU A 5 1.36 -2.82 5.37
C GLU A 5 2.80 -2.79 5.91
N LYS A 6 3.20 -3.90 6.55
CA LYS A 6 4.58 -4.15 6.96
C LYS A 6 5.30 -4.89 5.84
N TRP A 7 5.94 -4.13 4.96
CA TRP A 7 6.70 -4.68 3.85
C TRP A 7 8.02 -5.30 4.31
N SER A 8 8.31 -6.52 3.85
CA SER A 8 9.67 -7.10 3.86
C SER A 8 10.29 -6.95 2.47
N LEU A 9 11.62 -7.03 2.37
CA LEU A 9 12.32 -6.99 1.07
C LEU A 9 11.74 -8.04 0.11
N ASN A 10 11.60 -9.28 0.57
CA ASN A 10 10.99 -10.35 -0.22
C ASN A 10 9.51 -10.09 -0.57
N GLY A 11 8.76 -9.42 0.30
CA GLY A 11 7.38 -9.01 0.03
C GLY A 11 7.31 -8.01 -1.13
N LEU A 12 8.20 -7.02 -1.12
CA LEU A 12 8.31 -6.03 -2.20
C LEU A 12 8.78 -6.69 -3.51
N VAL A 13 9.79 -7.56 -3.47
CA VAL A 13 10.24 -8.29 -4.67
C VAL A 13 9.11 -9.13 -5.27
N LYS A 14 8.30 -9.80 -4.44
CA LYS A 14 7.13 -10.55 -4.90
C LYS A 14 6.08 -9.66 -5.54
N HIS A 15 5.73 -8.55 -4.89
CA HIS A 15 4.63 -7.70 -5.34
C HIS A 15 5.01 -6.82 -6.54
N LEU A 16 6.24 -6.30 -6.59
CA LEU A 16 6.67 -5.34 -7.59
C LEU A 16 7.33 -5.98 -8.81
N LEU A 17 8.05 -7.09 -8.60
CA LEU A 17 8.92 -7.70 -9.61
C LEU A 17 8.45 -9.10 -10.02
N ASN A 18 7.39 -9.64 -9.40
CA ASN A 18 6.94 -11.03 -9.56
C ASN A 18 8.07 -12.07 -9.41
N LYS A 19 9.01 -11.80 -8.50
CA LYS A 19 10.15 -12.67 -8.20
C LYS A 19 10.15 -13.04 -6.71
N GLN A 20 11.04 -13.94 -6.32
CA GLN A 20 11.23 -14.31 -4.92
C GLN A 20 12.73 -14.35 -4.60
N LEU A 21 13.10 -13.80 -3.44
CA LEU A 21 14.47 -13.92 -2.95
C LEU A 21 14.72 -15.35 -2.48
N LEU A 22 15.92 -15.83 -2.75
CA LEU A 22 16.42 -17.08 -2.19
C LEU A 22 16.54 -16.91 -0.68
N LYS A 23 15.94 -17.83 0.07
CA LYS A 23 15.93 -17.83 1.54
C LYS A 23 16.54 -19.11 2.06
N ASP A 24 17.71 -19.46 1.54
CA ASP A 24 18.44 -20.59 2.05
C ASP A 24 19.02 -20.22 3.42
N ASP A 25 18.50 -20.84 4.47
CA ASP A 25 18.93 -20.58 5.84
C ASP A 25 20.39 -21.02 6.09
N SER A 26 20.90 -21.97 5.29
CA SER A 26 22.30 -22.38 5.38
C SER A 26 23.27 -21.26 4.99
N VAL A 27 22.84 -20.33 4.14
CA VAL A 27 23.64 -19.16 3.72
C VAL A 27 23.24 -17.93 4.52
N ARG A 28 21.94 -17.64 4.63
CA ARG A 28 21.41 -16.46 5.33
C ARG A 28 21.84 -16.40 6.79
N CYS A 29 21.81 -17.54 7.47
CA CYS A 29 22.17 -17.67 8.88
C CYS A 29 23.56 -18.32 9.06
N SER A 30 24.40 -18.28 8.02
CA SER A 30 25.81 -18.71 8.13
C SER A 30 26.65 -17.74 8.96
N ASP A 31 27.90 -18.12 9.21
CA ASP A 31 28.89 -17.26 9.85
C ASP A 31 29.40 -16.20 8.87
N TRP A 32 28.86 -14.97 8.98
CA TRP A 32 29.23 -13.81 8.16
C TRP A 32 30.52 -13.11 8.62
N ASP A 33 31.02 -13.43 9.82
CA ASP A 33 32.26 -12.87 10.35
C ASP A 33 33.48 -13.70 9.91
N ARG A 34 33.25 -14.94 9.44
CA ARG A 34 34.28 -15.82 8.89
C ARG A 34 34.75 -15.34 7.51
N LEU A 35 36.04 -15.03 7.42
CA LEU A 35 36.70 -14.66 6.16
C LEU A 35 37.62 -15.78 5.62
N PRO A 36 37.74 -15.92 4.28
CA PRO A 36 36.97 -15.20 3.25
C PRO A 36 35.53 -15.71 3.14
N LEU A 37 34.62 -14.86 2.66
CA LEU A 37 33.23 -15.26 2.38
C LEU A 37 33.17 -16.30 1.25
N SER A 38 32.25 -17.25 1.36
CA SER A 38 31.94 -18.20 0.29
C SER A 38 31.30 -17.49 -0.92
N GLU A 39 31.35 -18.12 -2.09
CA GLU A 39 30.67 -17.58 -3.28
C GLU A 39 29.15 -17.49 -3.08
N GLU A 40 28.56 -18.42 -2.31
CA GLU A 40 27.14 -18.39 -1.96
C GLU A 40 26.79 -17.21 -1.06
N GLN A 41 27.62 -16.89 -0.06
CA GLN A 41 27.45 -15.71 0.78
C GLN A 41 27.57 -14.41 -0.03
N LYS A 42 28.58 -14.32 -0.92
CA LYS A 42 28.75 -13.16 -1.81
C LYS A 42 27.54 -12.98 -2.72
N LEU A 43 27.09 -14.06 -3.36
CA LEU A 43 25.93 -14.03 -4.25
C LEU A 43 24.66 -13.64 -3.49
N TYR A 44 24.45 -14.20 -2.29
CA TYR A 44 23.31 -13.87 -1.44
C TYR A 44 23.30 -12.38 -1.09
N ALA A 45 24.41 -11.86 -0.55
CA ALA A 45 24.52 -10.46 -0.15
C ALA A 45 24.37 -9.50 -1.34
N ALA A 46 25.01 -9.81 -2.48
CA ALA A 46 24.89 -9.02 -3.70
C ALA A 46 23.45 -9.03 -4.24
N SER A 47 22.75 -10.16 -4.16
CA SER A 47 21.37 -10.29 -4.62
C SER A 47 20.41 -9.44 -3.78
N ASP A 48 20.57 -9.42 -2.45
CA ASP A 48 19.75 -8.59 -1.56
C ASP A 48 19.95 -7.09 -1.85
N ALA A 49 21.19 -6.66 -2.06
CA ALA A 49 21.50 -5.27 -2.44
C ALA A 49 20.91 -4.90 -3.82
N TYR A 50 21.06 -5.79 -4.81
CA TYR A 50 20.52 -5.58 -6.15
C TYR A 50 18.99 -5.54 -6.17
N ALA A 51 18.33 -6.39 -5.36
CA ALA A 51 16.89 -6.35 -5.18
C ALA A 51 16.42 -4.99 -4.64
N GLY A 52 17.14 -4.41 -3.67
CA GLY A 52 16.86 -3.07 -3.16
C GLY A 52 16.92 -1.99 -4.24
N LEU A 53 17.94 -2.04 -5.11
CA LEU A 53 18.07 -1.12 -6.25
C LEU A 53 16.89 -1.23 -7.22
N LEU A 54 16.53 -2.46 -7.62
CA LEU A 54 15.41 -2.69 -8.54
C LEU A 54 14.07 -2.23 -7.95
N ILE A 55 13.86 -2.45 -6.64
CA ILE A 55 12.68 -1.95 -5.93
C ILE A 55 12.63 -0.42 -6.01
N TYR A 56 13.74 0.26 -5.70
CA TYR A 56 13.80 1.72 -5.76
C TYR A 56 13.45 2.24 -7.16
N GLN A 57 14.09 1.71 -8.20
CA GLN A 57 13.85 2.11 -9.59
C GLN A 57 12.39 1.87 -10.01
N LYS A 58 11.79 0.74 -9.57
CA LYS A 58 10.40 0.46 -9.86
C LYS A 58 9.47 1.44 -9.16
N LEU A 59 9.72 1.76 -7.89
CA LEU A 59 8.92 2.73 -7.13
C LEU A 59 9.05 4.15 -7.68
N GLU A 60 10.24 4.55 -8.10
CA GLU A 60 10.51 5.88 -8.69
C GLU A 60 9.80 6.07 -10.03
N SER A 61 9.69 5.00 -10.83
CA SER A 61 9.01 5.03 -12.14
C SER A 61 7.49 4.83 -12.08
N MET A 62 6.90 4.65 -10.90
CA MET A 62 5.46 4.44 -10.76
C MET A 62 4.65 5.72 -10.99
N ASN A 63 3.51 5.55 -11.68
CA ASN A 63 2.49 6.59 -11.75
C ASN A 63 1.58 6.59 -10.51
N GLU A 64 0.79 7.67 -10.34
CA GLU A 64 -0.09 7.84 -9.17
C GLU A 64 -1.08 6.68 -8.97
N LYS A 65 -1.56 6.04 -10.04
CA LYS A 65 -2.47 4.88 -9.92
C LYS A 65 -1.76 3.67 -9.30
N GLU A 66 -0.53 3.39 -9.72
CA GLU A 66 0.28 2.30 -9.16
C GLU A 66 0.67 2.58 -7.70
N ARG A 67 1.00 3.84 -7.36
CA ARG A 67 1.29 4.26 -5.97
C ARG A 67 0.07 4.13 -5.07
N LEU A 68 -1.12 4.46 -5.57
CA LEU A 68 -2.38 4.28 -4.86
C LEU A 68 -2.66 2.80 -4.60
N ALA A 69 -2.39 1.92 -5.57
CA ALA A 69 -2.57 0.47 -5.41
C ALA A 69 -1.66 -0.13 -4.32
N LEU A 70 -0.43 0.37 -4.17
CA LEU A 70 0.48 0.00 -3.06
C LEU A 70 0.03 0.51 -1.70
N SER A 71 -0.65 1.65 -1.66
CA SER A 71 -1.16 2.25 -0.42
C SER A 71 -2.51 1.69 0.01
N ALA A 72 -3.19 0.97 -0.88
CA ALA A 72 -4.50 0.42 -0.64
C ALA A 72 -4.38 -0.71 0.41
N PRO A 73 -5.15 -0.65 1.50
CA PRO A 73 -5.15 -1.74 2.47
C PRO A 73 -5.63 -3.03 1.80
N THR A 74 -4.75 -4.02 1.68
CA THR A 74 -5.16 -5.40 1.41
C THR A 74 -5.89 -5.94 2.65
N GLY A 75 -7.21 -5.77 2.64
CA GLY A 75 -8.10 -6.20 3.71
C GLY A 75 -9.53 -5.82 3.37
N VAL A 76 -10.18 -6.67 2.59
CA VAL A 76 -11.62 -6.77 2.29
C VAL A 76 -12.49 -5.66 2.90
N SER A 77 -13.10 -4.85 2.03
CA SER A 77 -14.51 -4.46 2.24
C SER A 77 -15.19 -4.15 0.92
N SER A 78 -15.67 -5.22 0.29
CA SER A 78 -16.85 -5.19 -0.58
C SER A 78 -18.15 -4.96 0.23
N GLY A 79 -18.06 -4.50 1.49
CA GLY A 79 -19.17 -4.44 2.44
C GLY A 79 -19.71 -3.04 2.74
N SER A 80 -19.41 -2.01 1.95
CA SER A 80 -19.92 -0.67 2.25
C SER A 80 -20.19 0.21 1.03
N THR A 81 -20.34 -0.38 -0.16
CA THR A 81 -20.95 0.36 -1.29
C THR A 81 -22.40 0.70 -0.97
N GLU A 82 -23.13 -0.23 -0.35
CA GLU A 82 -24.53 -0.02 0.00
C GLU A 82 -24.74 1.04 1.09
N VAL A 83 -23.92 1.05 2.14
CA VAL A 83 -24.01 2.09 3.19
C VAL A 83 -23.65 3.46 2.62
N LYS A 84 -22.64 3.54 1.74
CA LYS A 84 -22.27 4.80 1.05
C LYS A 84 -23.39 5.31 0.15
N ASN A 85 -24.02 4.43 -0.62
CA ASN A 85 -25.13 4.81 -1.51
C ASN A 85 -26.37 5.24 -0.71
N LYS A 86 -26.68 4.56 0.41
CA LYS A 86 -27.76 4.96 1.32
C LYS A 86 -27.49 6.32 1.95
N LEU A 87 -26.26 6.56 2.41
CA LEU A 87 -25.89 7.83 3.02
C LEU A 87 -25.92 8.98 2.01
N SER A 88 -25.49 8.77 0.76
CA SER A 88 -25.61 9.81 -0.27
C SER A 88 -27.07 10.09 -0.64
N GLY A 89 -27.92 9.06 -0.67
CA GLY A 89 -29.36 9.22 -0.90
C GLY A 89 -30.00 10.09 0.18
N LEU A 90 -29.75 9.78 1.46
CA LEU A 90 -30.26 10.57 2.59
C LEU A 90 -29.76 12.02 2.56
N SER A 91 -28.50 12.25 2.20
CA SER A 91 -27.95 13.60 2.08
C SER A 91 -28.65 14.41 0.98
N GLN A 92 -28.99 13.78 -0.14
CA GLN A 92 -29.67 14.47 -1.24
C GLN A 92 -31.11 14.81 -0.88
N GLU A 93 -31.82 13.92 -0.18
CA GLU A 93 -33.17 14.20 0.33
C GLU A 93 -33.19 15.37 1.30
N LEU A 94 -32.21 15.45 2.21
CA LEU A 94 -32.10 16.56 3.15
C LEU A 94 -31.88 17.91 2.44
N LEU A 95 -31.03 17.94 1.41
CA LEU A 95 -30.80 19.15 0.60
C LEU A 95 -32.06 19.57 -0.16
N ASN A 96 -32.76 18.61 -0.76
CA ASN A 96 -34.01 18.90 -1.48
C ASN A 96 -35.11 19.42 -0.53
N LEU A 97 -35.15 18.96 0.72
CA LEU A 97 -36.08 19.47 1.72
C LEU A 97 -35.69 20.86 2.21
N MET A 98 -34.40 21.17 2.33
CA MET A 98 -33.93 22.52 2.67
C MET A 98 -34.33 23.55 1.62
N ASP A 99 -34.33 23.19 0.34
CA ASP A 99 -34.77 24.07 -0.75
C ASP A 99 -36.29 24.36 -0.73
N LEU A 100 -37.07 23.53 -0.03
CA LEU A 100 -38.50 23.72 0.17
C LEU A 100 -38.86 24.52 1.43
N VAL A 101 -37.87 24.93 2.22
CA VAL A 101 -38.10 25.84 3.35
C VAL A 101 -38.09 27.27 2.82
N PRO A 102 -39.25 27.93 2.62
CA PRO A 102 -39.25 29.36 2.31
C PRO A 102 -38.54 30.09 3.45
N GLY A 103 -37.53 30.89 3.10
CA GLY A 103 -36.71 31.66 4.03
C GLY A 103 -37.54 32.70 4.77
N ASN A 104 -38.32 32.27 5.76
CA ASN A 104 -39.13 33.15 6.59
C ASN A 104 -38.80 32.93 8.06
N PHE A 105 -37.56 33.28 8.41
CA PHE A 105 -37.28 33.87 9.71
C PHE A 105 -36.84 35.32 9.48
N GLU A 106 -37.74 36.11 8.89
CA GLU A 106 -37.80 37.55 9.17
C GLU A 106 -38.24 37.67 10.65
N ALA A 107 -37.26 37.61 11.55
CA ALA A 107 -37.47 38.00 12.94
C ALA A 107 -37.72 39.52 12.95
N GLN A 108 -38.98 39.87 13.19
CA GLN A 108 -39.42 41.25 13.39
C GLN A 108 -38.63 41.92 14.52
N ARG A 109 -38.33 43.20 14.30
CA ARG A 109 -37.79 44.24 15.22
C ARG A 109 -38.02 44.02 16.71
#